data_AF-A0A1H3FNJ7-F1
#
_entry.id   AF-A0A1H3FNJ7-F1
#
_cell.length_a   1.000
_cell.length_b   1.000
_cell.length_c   1.000
_cell.angle_alpha   90.00
_cell.angle_beta   90.00
_cell.angle_gamma   90.00
#
_symmetry.space_group_name_H-M   'P 1'
#
loop_
_entity.id
_entity.type
_entity.pdbx_description
1 polymer ?
#
loop_
_entity_poly.entity_id
_entity_poly.type
_entity_poly.pdbx_seq_one_letter_code
_entity_poly.pdbx_strand_id
1 'polypeptide(L)' 'MELKIYWTDFSKKELQYIFEYYKENASIKVAKNLTIGIAKETFKLKKQPEIGQIEELLIDRPNEF' A
#
# COMPACT_ATOMS: atom_id res chain seq x y z
N MET A 1 9.50 -20.13 -4.70
CA MET A 1 8.08 -19.91 -5.00
C MET A 1 7.84 -18.41 -5.00
N GLU A 2 7.18 -17.86 -6.03
CA GLU A 2 6.80 -16.44 -6.05
C GLU A 2 5.44 -16.29 -5.35
N LEU A 3 5.36 -15.43 -4.34
CA LEU A 3 4.09 -15.16 -3.65
C LEU A 3 3.20 -14.25 -4.50
N LYS A 4 1.89 -14.48 -4.45
CA LYS A 4 0.91 -13.65 -5.13
C LYS A 4 0.39 -12.56 -4.19
N ILE A 5 0.40 -11.33 -4.69
CA ILE A 5 -0.09 -10.17 -3.95
C ILE A 5 -1.60 -10.05 -4.13
N TYR A 6 -2.31 -9.83 -3.03
CA TYR A 6 -3.73 -9.53 -3.00
C TYR A 6 -3.94 -8.17 -2.34
N TRP A 7 -4.90 -7.40 -2.86
CA TRP A 7 -5.33 -6.13 -2.30
C TRP A 7 -6.75 -6.28 -1.79
N THR A 8 -6.96 -5.99 -0.51
CA THR A 8 -8.30 -5.88 0.05
C THR A 8 -9.04 -4.69 -0.56
N ASP A 9 -10.37 -4.70 -0.51
CA ASP A 9 -11.15 -3.56 -1.01
C ASP A 9 -10.92 -2.29 -0.18
N PHE A 10 -10.60 -2.45 1.11
CA PHE A 10 -10.13 -1.38 1.97
C PHE A 10 -8.86 -0.72 1.39
N SER A 11 -7.81 -1.49 1.12
CA SER A 11 -6.54 -0.93 0.62
C SER A 11 -6.69 -0.26 -0.75
N LYS A 12 -7.56 -0.78 -1.63
CA LYS A 12 -7.87 -0.14 -2.92
C LYS A 12 -8.58 1.21 -2.71
N LYS A 13 -9.53 1.27 -1.77
CA LYS A 13 -10.26 2.49 -1.43
C LYS A 13 -9.34 3.55 -0.83
N GLU A 14 -8.42 3.18 0.04
CA GLU A 14 -7.40 4.09 0.58
C GLU A 14 -6.49 4.64 -0.52
N LEU A 15 -6.08 3.82 -1.49
CA LEU A 15 -5.29 4.29 -2.64
C LEU A 15 -6.07 5.28 -3.52
N GLN A 16 -7.39 5.07 -3.70
CA GLN A 16 -8.27 6.02 -4.37
C GLN A 16 -8.33 7.35 -3.60
N TYR A 17 -8.46 7.32 -2.27
CA TYR A 17 -8.48 8.53 -1.45
C TYR A 17 -7.18 9.32 -1.52
N ILE A 18 -6.03 8.64 -1.50
CA ILE A 18 -4.73 9.27 -1.74
C ILE A 18 -4.71 9.95 -3.11
N PHE A 19 -5.19 9.26 -4.16
CA PHE A 19 -5.26 9.83 -5.50
C PHE A 19 -6.09 11.12 -5.54
N GLU A 20 -7.35 11.06 -5.08
CA GLU A 20 -8.24 12.23 -5.14
C GLU A 20 -7.70 13.40 -4.32
N TYR A 21 -7.17 13.14 -3.12
CA TYR A 21 -6.59 14.20 -2.29
C TYR A 21 -5.46 14.93 -3.02
N TYR A 22 -4.48 14.21 -3.57
CA TYR A 22 -3.35 14.85 -4.26
C TYR A 22 -3.71 15.40 -5.64
N LYS A 23 -4.78 14.91 -6.26
CA LYS A 23 -5.30 15.47 -7.51
C LYS A 23 -5.82 16.88 -7.28
N GLU A 24 -6.57 17.09 -6.20
CA GLU A 24 -7.15 18.39 -5.83
C GLU A 24 -6.13 19.33 -5.17
N ASN A 25 -5.26 18.81 -4.30
CA ASN A 25 -4.38 19.65 -3.45
C ASN A 25 -2.97 19.87 -4.03
N ALA A 26 -2.57 19.16 -5.09
CA ALA A 26 -1.24 19.28 -5.67
C ALA A 26 -1.26 19.29 -7.20
N SER A 27 -1.44 18.13 -7.82
CA SER A 27 -1.66 17.98 -9.26
C SER A 27 -1.97 16.53 -9.62
N ILE A 28 -2.61 16.33 -10.76
CA ILE A 28 -2.82 14.98 -11.32
C ILE A 28 -1.51 14.19 -11.50
N LYS A 29 -0.39 14.88 -11.80
CA LYS A 29 0.92 14.24 -11.95
C LYS A 29 1.43 13.70 -10.61
N VAL A 30 1.31 14.49 -9.54
CA VAL A 30 1.69 14.08 -8.18
C VAL A 30 0.82 12.91 -7.72
N ALA A 31 -0.50 13.01 -7.89
CA ALA A 31 -1.45 11.95 -7.54
C ALA A 31 -1.12 10.62 -8.21
N LYS A 32 -0.88 10.62 -9.53
CA LYS A 32 -0.50 9.42 -10.29
C LYS A 32 0.84 8.84 -9.83
N ASN A 33 1.84 9.70 -9.63
CA ASN A 33 3.17 9.24 -9.24
C ASN A 33 3.14 8.57 -7.86
N LEU A 34 2.41 9.14 -6.90
CA LEU A 34 2.27 8.57 -5.55
C LEU A 34 1.55 7.22 -5.58
N THR A 35 0.37 7.13 -6.20
CA THR A 35 -0.39 5.88 -6.18
C THR A 35 0.27 4.76 -6.97
N ILE A 36 0.90 5.07 -8.11
CA ILE A 36 1.72 4.10 -8.85
C ILE A 36 2.94 3.68 -8.04
N GLY A 37 3.59 4.62 -7.34
CA GLY A 37 4.73 4.34 -6.47
C GLY A 37 4.39 3.34 -5.37
N ILE A 38 3.30 3.62 -4.63
CA ILE A 38 2.79 2.73 -3.58
C ILE A 38 2.48 1.34 -4.14
N ALA A 39 1.76 1.26 -5.26
CA ALA A 39 1.41 -0.03 -5.87
C ALA A 39 2.66 -0.83 -6.29
N LYS A 40 3.67 -0.18 -6.90
CA LYS A 40 4.91 -0.82 -7.33
C LYS A 40 5.76 -1.32 -6.17
N GLU A 41 5.77 -0.61 -5.05
CA GLU A 41 6.56 -0.99 -3.88
C GLU A 41 6.13 -2.37 -3.35
N THR A 42 4.84 -2.68 -3.42
CA THR A 42 4.32 -4.00 -3.01
C THR A 42 4.92 -5.16 -3.80
N PHE A 43 5.40 -4.94 -5.04
CA PHE A 43 6.01 -6.00 -5.83
C PHE A 43 7.32 -6.54 -5.24
N LYS A 44 7.98 -5.80 -4.35
CA LYS A 44 9.13 -6.31 -3.60
C LYS A 44 8.76 -7.52 -2.72
N LEU A 45 7.53 -7.53 -2.19
CA LEU A 45 7.02 -8.60 -1.33
C LEU A 45 6.95 -9.96 -2.02
N LYS A 46 6.87 -9.99 -3.35
CA LYS A 46 6.91 -11.25 -4.11
C LYS A 46 8.18 -12.05 -3.88
N LYS A 47 9.30 -11.37 -3.62
CA LYS A 47 10.63 -11.95 -3.38
C LYS A 47 11.07 -11.82 -1.94
N GLN A 48 10.62 -10.78 -1.24
CA GLN A 48 11.00 -10.45 0.14
C GLN A 48 9.72 -10.14 0.95
N PRO A 49 8.90 -11.16 1.27
CA PRO A 49 7.63 -10.94 1.97
C PRO A 49 7.80 -10.36 3.38
N GLU A 50 8.95 -10.60 4.00
CA GLU A 50 9.28 -10.18 5.37
C GLU A 50 10.19 -8.93 5.39
N ILE A 51 10.23 -8.15 4.31
CA ILE A 51 11.06 -6.93 4.24
C ILE A 51 10.57 -5.82 5.18
N GLY A 52 9.28 -5.86 5.56
CA GLY A 52 8.69 -4.90 6.50
C GLY A 52 9.11 -5.18 7.93
N GLN A 53 9.33 -4.13 8.71
CA GLN A 53 9.54 -4.27 10.15
C GLN A 53 8.28 -4.80 10.84
N ILE A 54 8.47 -5.61 11.88
CA ILE A 54 7.38 -5.98 12.78
C ILE A 54 7.04 -4.75 13.63
N GLU A 55 5.77 -4.35 13.62
CA GLU A 55 5.28 -3.24 14.44
C GLU A 55 4.98 -3.76 15.85
N GLU A 56 5.98 -3.76 16.74
CA GLU A 56 5.90 -4.34 18.08
C GLU A 56 4.72 -3.81 18.92
N LEU A 57 4.37 -2.53 18.72
CA LEU A 57 3.25 -1.86 19.40
C LEU A 57 1.87 -2.36 18.94
N LEU A 58 1.81 -3.18 17.89
CA LEU A 58 0.58 -3.70 17.30
C LEU A 58 0.45 -5.22 17.44
N ILE A 59 1.38 -5.90 18.13
CA ILE A 59 1.38 -7.37 18.29
C ILE A 59 0.08 -7.87 18.93
N ASP A 60 -0.49 -7.12 19.87
CA ASP A 60 -1.71 -7.51 20.60
C ASP A 60 -3.01 -7.18 19.85
N ARG A 61 -2.93 -6.65 18.61
CA ARG A 61 -4.15 -6.38 17.84
C ARG A 61 -4.81 -7.71 17.43
N PRO A 62 -6.10 -7.91 17.74
CA PRO A 62 -6.80 -9.17 17.45
C PRO A 62 -7.02 -9.42 15.96
N ASN A 63 -6.84 -8.40 15.12
CA ASN A 63 -6.98 -8.52 13.67
C ASN A 63 -5.60 -8.53 13.03
N GLU A 64 -5.22 -9.69 12.51
CA GLU A 64 -4.30 -9.77 11.38
C GLU A 64 -5.09 -9.31 10.15
N PHE A 65 -4.51 -8.40 9.35
CA PHE A 65 -5.19 -7.76 8.21
C PHE A 65 -5.79 -8.76 7.22
#